data_AF-A0A3E0DMW4-F1
#
_entry.id   AF-A0A3E0DMW4-F1
#
_cell.length_a   1.000
_cell.length_b   1.000
_cell.length_c   1.000
_cell.angle_alpha   90.00
_cell.angle_beta   90.00
_cell.angle_gamma   90.00
#
_symmetry.space_group_name_H-M   'P 1'
#
loop_
_entity.id
_entity.type
_entity.pdbx_description
1 polymer ?
#
loop_
_entity_poly.entity_id
_entity_poly.type
_entity_poly.pdbx_seq_one_letter_code
_entity_poly.pdbx_strand_id
1 'polypeptide(L)' 'MSERPTPPEDWECCESECSPCVWDTYYEELREWNAEQKAMKSATAEANEGAADVNKSDEKSQR' A
#
# COMPACT_ATOMS: atom_id res chain seq x y z
N MET A 1 -2.80 15.51 8.12
CA MET A 1 -1.95 14.35 7.83
C MET A 1 -2.73 13.51 6.86
N SER A 2 -2.26 13.36 5.63
CA SER A 2 -2.94 12.50 4.66
C SER A 2 -2.81 11.05 5.11
N GLU A 3 -3.92 10.33 5.09
CA GLU A 3 -3.98 8.92 5.44
C GLU A 3 -3.29 8.11 4.31
N ARG A 4 -2.58 7.04 4.69
CA ARG A 4 -1.90 6.21 3.71
C ARG A 4 -2.96 5.50 2.85
N PRO A 5 -2.86 5.53 1.51
CA PRO A 5 -3.81 4.81 0.67
C PRO A 5 -3.73 3.31 0.97
N THR A 6 -4.88 2.66 1.00
CA THR A 6 -4.99 1.21 1.19
C THR A 6 -4.88 0.53 -0.17
N PRO A 7 -4.05 -0.53 -0.30
CA PRO A 7 -3.98 -1.27 -1.55
C PRO A 7 -5.35 -1.89 -1.88
N PRO A 8 -5.77 -1.90 -3.16
CA PRO A 8 -6.95 -2.63 -3.57
C PRO A 8 -6.73 -4.13 -3.37
N GLU A 9 -7.81 -4.84 -3.13
CA GLU A 9 -7.78 -6.30 -3.06
C GLU A 9 -7.69 -6.92 -4.45
N ASP A 10 -7.20 -8.16 -4.55
CA ASP A 10 -7.02 -8.85 -5.84
C ASP A 10 -8.34 -8.96 -6.64
N TRP A 11 -9.48 -9.10 -5.96
CA TRP A 11 -10.81 -9.18 -6.60
C TRP A 11 -11.35 -7.82 -7.09
N GLU A 12 -10.76 -6.70 -6.66
CA GLU A 12 -11.05 -5.37 -7.21
C GLU A 12 -10.27 -5.12 -8.50
N CYS A 13 -9.15 -5.83 -8.68
CA CYS A 13 -8.48 -5.92 -9.95
C CYS A 13 -9.30 -6.81 -10.88
N CYS A 14 -9.90 -6.19 -11.90
CA CYS A 14 -10.63 -6.90 -12.94
C CYS A 14 -9.76 -7.91 -13.73
N GLU A 15 -8.42 -7.88 -13.58
CA GLU A 15 -7.40 -8.72 -14.24
C GLU A 15 -7.51 -8.80 -15.78
N SER A 16 -8.40 -7.99 -16.34
CA SER A 16 -8.68 -7.79 -17.76
C SER A 16 -8.44 -6.31 -18.07
N GLU A 17 -8.47 -5.92 -19.34
CA GLU A 17 -8.27 -4.53 -19.83
C GLU A 17 -9.33 -3.50 -19.34
N CYS A 18 -9.94 -3.70 -18.17
CA CYS A 18 -10.70 -2.69 -17.45
C CYS A 18 -9.82 -1.45 -17.25
N SER A 19 -10.13 -0.39 -18.01
CA SER A 19 -9.52 0.94 -17.88
C SER A 19 -10.50 1.88 -17.19
N PRO A 20 -10.10 2.57 -16.10
CA PRO A 20 -8.76 2.62 -15.50
C PRO A 20 -8.44 1.42 -14.57
N CYS A 21 -7.18 1.00 -14.52
CA CYS A 21 -6.73 -0.04 -13.59
C CYS A 21 -6.77 0.50 -12.15
N VAL A 22 -7.33 -0.27 -11.22
CA VAL A 22 -7.40 0.12 -9.79
C VAL A 22 -6.00 0.37 -9.19
N TRP A 23 -5.00 -0.33 -9.70
CA TRP A 23 -3.61 -0.16 -9.29
C TRP A 23 -3.01 1.17 -9.75
N ASP A 24 -3.43 1.70 -10.91
CA ASP A 24 -2.93 2.97 -11.41
C ASP A 24 -3.31 4.11 -10.46
N THR A 25 -4.59 4.15 -10.06
CA THR A 25 -5.09 5.11 -9.07
C THR A 25 -4.38 4.98 -7.73
N TYR A 26 -4.23 3.75 -7.22
CA TYR A 26 -3.53 3.50 -5.96
C TYR A 26 -2.08 3.99 -5.98
N TYR A 27 -1.33 3.73 -7.06
CA TYR A 27 0.05 4.18 -7.16
C TYR A 27 0.17 5.70 -7.33
N GLU A 28 -0.80 6.35 -7.95
CA GLU A 28 -0.88 7.82 -7.99
C GLU A 28 -1.00 8.40 -6.58
N GLU A 29 -1.99 7.96 -5.82
CA GLU A 29 -2.21 8.40 -4.44
C GLU A 29 -1.02 8.06 -3.53
N LEU A 30 -0.42 6.88 -3.70
CA LEU A 30 0.73 6.45 -2.92
C LEU A 30 1.97 7.32 -3.19
N ARG A 31 2.15 7.80 -4.43
CA ARG A 31 3.24 8.73 -4.76
C ARG A 31 3.07 10.07 -4.07
N GLU A 32 1.86 10.61 -4.07
CA GLU A 32 1.54 11.87 -3.39
C GLU A 32 1.76 11.74 -1.88
N TRP A 33 1.22 10.68 -1.27
CA TRP A 33 1.42 10.40 0.14
C TRP A 33 2.91 10.26 0.49
N ASN A 34 3.70 9.53 -0.32
CA ASN A 34 5.13 9.41 -0.07
C ASN A 34 5.88 10.74 -0.18
N ALA A 35 5.48 11.62 -1.10
CA ALA A 35 6.06 12.96 -1.23
C ALA A 35 5.79 13.81 0.02
N GLU A 36 4.55 13.77 0.52
CA GLU A 36 4.17 14.43 1.77
C GLU A 36 4.91 13.84 2.97
N GLN A 37 4.95 12.51 3.07
CA GLN A 37 5.69 11.81 4.13
C GLN A 37 7.18 12.13 4.07
N LYS A 38 7.77 12.30 2.89
CA LYS A 38 9.18 12.70 2.77
C LYS A 38 9.37 14.13 3.27
N ALA A 39 8.50 15.06 2.90
CA ALA A 39 8.52 16.42 3.41
C ALA A 39 8.34 16.48 4.94
N MET A 40 7.47 15.62 5.48
CA MET A 40 7.27 15.51 6.93
C MET A 40 8.42 14.78 7.63
N LYS A 41 8.96 13.68 7.10
CA LYS A 41 10.08 12.93 7.69
C LYS A 41 11.38 13.73 7.73
N SER A 42 11.59 14.62 6.76
CA SER A 42 12.66 15.62 6.85
C SER A 42 12.47 16.58 8.03
N ALA A 43 11.24 16.77 8.52
CA ALA A 43 10.93 17.50 9.73
C ALA A 43 10.76 16.61 10.99
N THR A 44 10.50 15.31 10.84
CA THR A 44 10.06 14.38 11.89
C THR A 44 10.60 12.96 11.64
N ALA A 45 11.90 12.72 11.82
CA ALA A 45 12.53 11.40 11.63
C ALA A 45 12.15 10.34 12.70
N GLU A 46 11.20 10.64 13.60
CA GLU A 46 10.86 9.82 14.77
C GLU A 46 9.34 9.66 14.92
N ALA A 47 8.65 9.00 13.98
CA ALA A 47 7.29 8.50 14.23
C ALA A 47 6.91 7.40 13.24
N ASN A 48 7.29 6.18 13.61
CA ASN A 48 6.46 4.98 13.59
C ASN A 48 5.57 4.70 12.36
N GLU A 49 5.96 3.67 11.62
CA GLU A 49 5.14 2.52 11.21
C GLU A 49 3.66 2.77 10.83
N GLY A 50 3.30 2.42 9.60
CA GLY A 50 1.90 2.34 9.18
C GLY A 50 1.72 1.56 7.89
N ALA A 51 1.24 0.32 8.02
CA ALA A 51 0.70 -0.60 7.02
C ALA A 51 1.68 -1.44 6.19
N ALA A 52 2.13 -2.56 6.77
CA ALA A 52 1.82 -3.91 6.27
C ALA A 52 2.40 -4.95 7.26
N ASP A 53 1.77 -5.07 8.43
CA ASP A 53 1.81 -6.28 9.25
C ASP A 53 0.65 -7.17 8.79
N VAL A 54 0.93 -8.43 8.44
CA VAL A 54 0.42 -9.63 9.13
C VAL A 54 1.07 -10.87 8.49
N ASN A 55 1.90 -11.53 9.28
CA ASN A 55 2.44 -12.88 9.05
C ASN A 55 1.38 -13.96 9.34
N LYS A 56 1.16 -14.92 8.43
CA LYS A 56 0.84 -16.37 8.68
C LYS A 56 0.61 -17.10 7.34
N SER A 57 1.18 -18.26 7.01
CA SER A 57 1.62 -19.37 7.85
C SER A 57 2.71 -20.19 7.16
N ASP A 58 3.85 -20.32 7.81
CA ASP A 58 4.68 -21.53 7.72
C ASP A 58 3.87 -22.75 8.20
N GLU A 59 4.18 -23.91 7.63
CA GLU A 59 3.86 -25.27 8.09
C GLU A 59 2.48 -25.88 7.71
N LYS A 60 2.46 -26.71 6.64
CA LYS A 60 2.30 -28.19 6.68
C LYS A 60 1.68 -28.80 5.41
N SER A 61 2.48 -29.46 4.56
CA SER A 61 2.19 -30.81 4.06
C SER A 61 3.38 -31.42 3.31
N GLN A 62 4.44 -31.76 4.04
CA GLN A 62 5.21 -32.95 3.68
C GLN A 62 4.47 -34.16 4.28
N ARG A 63 3.59 -34.78 3.48
CA ARG A 63 3.16 -36.19 3.54
C ARG A 63 2.25 -36.50 2.37
#